data_AF-A0A954TI98-F1
#
_entry.id   AF-A0A954TI98-F1
#
_cell.length_a   1.000
_cell.length_b   1.000
_cell.length_c   1.000
_cell.angle_alpha   90.00
_cell.angle_beta   90.00
_cell.angle_gamma   90.00
#
_symmetry.space_group_name_H-M   'P 1'
#
loop_
_entity.id
_entity.type
_entity.pdbx_description
1 polymer ?
#
loop_
_entity_poly.entity_id
_entity_poly.type
_entity_poly.pdbx_seq_one_letter_code
_entity_poly.pdbx_strand_id
1 'polypeptide(L)'
;MTQSSELPRKNKSNLNVLAAILVAMAALLLTPVFFKGCFTKQQRDKTKAQVQIIEESKAKTDNLRKAMRFLNQLTPVTRENYIKEVQLELNTWLKGLDQSGAEFSPPRLLRDFPQDLLVAVECENPLSLRFGYWDVDYLFEQCLMNDLSAWITQFDLRDNLIAPMVKAHQEQLSPADGMKLEEACKLFDWTIRNVAMDGATSSVDQLSDNPSQLGNGTLGCNYLPWECLLFSAADFVERGRVFSALATQRGIDTCWIATKPSEGPGKLWAVGALIGEQIYVFEPKLGIPVLDPDKPALATLQDALKNERVLRRLDLPGQFEYALDQEQIQSFQFLVDAPPSSATARMKILQESLLGAERMVTYRDVDALANRLTGLFPEAPVSLWLVPALAQVNAAEVREMLRTTNPNAMRYLAMHGVWLSENPAANGRILHLKGQFENTDDGQGALTMYIETRIDNERLEKIMYDPDVQREFGIVRPVTDTDEQFEARLRQAQMIFGRAKIDASFLLAELHYDRGNYSESMAFITRVLNDDRAAYWHNGCYYLLGRIYQEQDELAKATEALTRPMPQEPGNRLRLRYLQRESAK
;
A
#
# COMPACT_ATOMS: atom_id res chain seq x y z
N MET A 1 -7.26 -53.99 -2.91
CA MET A 1 -7.75 -53.96 -4.31
C MET A 1 -9.09 -53.25 -4.30
N THR A 2 -9.05 -51.92 -4.35
CA THR A 2 -9.38 -51.03 -5.49
C THR A 2 -10.87 -50.70 -5.59
N GLN A 3 -11.25 -49.58 -4.98
CA GLN A 3 -12.39 -48.70 -5.29
C GLN A 3 -11.83 -47.27 -5.33
N SER A 4 -11.82 -46.66 -6.52
CA SER A 4 -12.70 -45.56 -6.97
C SER A 4 -12.34 -44.18 -6.40
N SER A 5 -11.64 -43.38 -7.21
CA SER A 5 -11.44 -41.94 -7.01
C SER A 5 -12.17 -41.16 -8.11
N GLU A 6 -13.17 -40.37 -7.72
CA GLU A 6 -13.79 -39.36 -8.56
C GLU A 6 -12.98 -38.05 -8.50
N LEU A 7 -12.75 -37.44 -9.67
CA LEU A 7 -12.16 -36.12 -9.86
C LEU A 7 -13.25 -35.09 -10.19
N PRO A 8 -13.11 -33.81 -9.79
CA PRO A 8 -14.17 -32.82 -9.91
C PRO A 8 -14.30 -32.27 -11.34
N ARG A 9 -15.56 -32.03 -11.74
CA ARG A 9 -15.98 -31.51 -13.05
C ARG A 9 -15.51 -30.07 -13.24
N LYS A 10 -14.54 -29.87 -14.14
CA LYS A 10 -14.21 -28.55 -14.71
C LYS A 10 -15.34 -28.04 -15.61
N ASN A 11 -15.59 -26.75 -15.49
CA ASN A 11 -16.62 -25.94 -16.15
C ASN A 11 -16.50 -26.01 -17.69
N LYS A 12 -17.37 -26.80 -18.35
CA LYS A 12 -17.39 -27.03 -19.81
C LYS A 12 -18.15 -25.96 -20.62
N SER A 13 -18.68 -24.91 -19.98
CA SER A 13 -19.57 -23.95 -20.64
C SER A 13 -18.86 -22.95 -21.56
N ASN A 14 -17.68 -22.46 -21.20
CA ASN A 14 -17.01 -21.38 -21.96
C ASN A 14 -16.23 -21.86 -23.19
N LEU A 15 -15.78 -23.12 -23.21
CA LEU A 15 -15.07 -23.70 -24.37
C LEU A 15 -16.02 -23.97 -25.55
N ASN A 16 -17.27 -24.32 -25.26
CA ASN A 16 -18.28 -24.60 -26.29
C ASN A 16 -18.75 -23.33 -27.02
N VAL A 17 -18.71 -22.17 -26.36
CA VAL A 17 -19.08 -20.88 -26.97
C VAL A 17 -18.00 -20.41 -27.95
N LEU A 18 -16.72 -20.52 -27.59
CA LEU A 18 -15.59 -20.20 -28.48
C LEU A 18 -15.49 -21.16 -29.67
N ALA A 19 -15.74 -22.45 -29.47
CA ALA A 19 -15.80 -23.43 -30.55
C ALA A 19 -16.99 -23.18 -31.51
N ALA A 20 -18.16 -22.79 -30.99
CA ALA A 20 -19.32 -22.44 -31.80
C ALA A 20 -19.09 -21.16 -32.64
N ILE A 21 -18.38 -20.16 -32.11
CA ILE A 21 -18.04 -18.93 -32.83
C ILE A 21 -17.03 -19.19 -33.96
N LEU A 22 -16.03 -20.04 -33.73
CA LEU A 22 -15.06 -20.44 -34.77
C LEU A 22 -15.69 -21.28 -35.89
N VAL A 23 -16.64 -22.17 -35.56
CA VAL A 23 -17.39 -22.94 -36.56
C VAL A 23 -18.33 -22.05 -37.38
N ALA A 24 -18.96 -21.04 -36.75
CA ALA A 24 -19.79 -20.06 -37.45
C ALA A 24 -18.99 -19.16 -38.41
N MET A 25 -17.78 -18.76 -38.03
CA MET A 25 -16.86 -18.00 -38.90
C MET A 25 -16.34 -18.83 -40.08
N ALA A 26 -16.02 -20.11 -39.86
CA ALA A 26 -15.56 -21.00 -40.93
C ALA A 26 -16.68 -21.32 -41.95
N ALA A 27 -17.94 -21.40 -41.51
CA ALA A 27 -19.09 -21.62 -42.39
C ALA A 27 -19.43 -20.42 -43.28
N LEU A 28 -19.09 -19.19 -42.85
CA LEU A 28 -19.35 -17.96 -43.61
C LEU A 28 -18.30 -17.64 -44.69
N LEU A 29 -17.11 -18.24 -44.62
CA LEU A 29 -16.00 -17.94 -45.54
C LEU A 29 -15.86 -18.94 -46.70
N LEU A 30 -16.68 -19.99 -46.78
CA LEU A 30 -16.52 -21.10 -47.75
C LEU A 30 -17.70 -21.36 -48.69
N THR A 31 -18.53 -20.36 -49.01
CA THR A 31 -19.52 -20.50 -50.10
C THR A 31 -19.49 -19.32 -51.06
N PRO A 32 -18.79 -19.43 -52.20
CA PRO A 32 -19.08 -18.56 -53.32
C PRO A 32 -20.19 -19.19 -54.18
N VAL A 33 -21.00 -18.29 -54.75
CA VAL A 33 -21.74 -18.42 -56.01
C VAL A 33 -23.27 -18.70 -55.93
N PHE A 34 -24.01 -17.71 -56.46
CA PHE A 34 -25.40 -17.67 -56.96
C PHE A 34 -26.58 -17.93 -56.01
N PHE A 35 -27.08 -16.88 -55.35
CA PHE A 35 -28.52 -16.56 -55.32
C PHE A 35 -28.70 -15.04 -55.14
N LYS A 36 -29.12 -14.35 -56.21
CA LYS A 36 -29.64 -12.99 -56.13
C LYS A 36 -31.01 -13.05 -55.43
N GLY A 37 -31.16 -12.27 -54.36
CA GLY A 37 -32.47 -11.75 -53.92
C GLY A 37 -33.32 -12.67 -53.05
N CYS A 38 -33.06 -12.68 -51.74
CA CYS A 38 -34.05 -12.45 -50.66
C CYS A 38 -33.36 -12.66 -49.31
N PHE A 39 -32.47 -11.74 -48.93
CA PHE A 39 -32.18 -11.57 -47.50
C PHE A 39 -33.48 -11.07 -46.87
N THR A 40 -34.21 -11.98 -46.24
CA THR A 40 -35.46 -11.64 -45.53
C THR A 40 -35.15 -10.57 -44.49
N LYS A 41 -36.06 -9.62 -44.31
CA LYS A 41 -35.94 -8.52 -43.33
C LYS A 41 -35.47 -9.02 -41.96
N GLN A 42 -35.96 -10.20 -41.57
CA GLN A 42 -35.62 -10.91 -40.34
C GLN A 42 -34.13 -11.32 -40.22
N GLN A 43 -33.44 -11.69 -41.31
CA GLN A 43 -32.01 -11.99 -41.27
C GLN A 43 -31.15 -10.72 -41.17
N ARG A 44 -31.53 -9.62 -41.86
CA ARG A 44 -30.86 -8.33 -41.71
C ARG A 44 -31.01 -7.75 -40.30
N ASP A 45 -32.19 -7.90 -39.71
CA ASP A 45 -32.46 -7.44 -38.34
C ASP A 45 -31.67 -8.26 -37.31
N LYS A 46 -31.52 -9.58 -37.51
CA LYS A 46 -30.64 -10.43 -36.68
C LYS A 46 -29.16 -10.10 -36.82
N THR A 47 -28.67 -9.84 -38.03
CA THR A 47 -27.28 -9.45 -38.24
C THR A 47 -26.99 -8.06 -37.68
N LYS A 48 -27.92 -7.09 -37.83
CA LYS A 48 -27.80 -5.78 -37.19
C LYS A 48 -27.80 -5.88 -35.67
N ALA A 49 -28.68 -6.71 -35.10
CA ALA A 49 -28.68 -6.97 -33.66
C ALA A 49 -27.38 -7.63 -33.20
N GLN A 50 -26.81 -8.57 -33.96
CA GLN A 50 -25.52 -9.17 -33.62
C GLN A 50 -24.34 -8.21 -33.75
N VAL A 51 -24.29 -7.38 -34.80
CA VAL A 51 -23.29 -6.33 -34.96
C VAL A 51 -23.38 -5.33 -33.81
N GLN A 52 -24.60 -4.93 -33.45
CA GLN A 52 -24.86 -4.05 -32.32
C GLN A 52 -24.43 -4.69 -30.99
N ILE A 53 -24.72 -5.97 -30.74
CA ILE A 53 -24.25 -6.69 -29.54
C ILE A 53 -22.72 -6.74 -29.49
N ILE A 54 -22.05 -6.96 -30.64
CA ILE A 54 -20.58 -6.97 -30.72
C ILE A 54 -20.01 -5.56 -30.45
N GLU A 55 -20.60 -4.52 -31.04
CA GLU A 55 -20.19 -3.13 -30.82
C GLU A 55 -20.42 -2.69 -29.37
N GLU A 56 -21.56 -3.05 -28.78
CA GLU A 56 -21.87 -2.81 -27.36
C GLU A 56 -20.90 -3.58 -26.44
N SER A 57 -20.59 -4.84 -26.75
CA SER A 57 -19.60 -5.62 -25.99
C SER A 57 -18.20 -5.02 -26.10
N LYS A 58 -17.79 -4.55 -27.28
CA LYS A 58 -16.50 -3.87 -27.48
C LYS A 58 -16.45 -2.54 -26.74
N ALA A 59 -17.51 -1.74 -26.80
CA ALA A 59 -17.60 -0.45 -26.11
C ALA A 59 -17.54 -0.61 -24.58
N LYS A 60 -18.16 -1.66 -24.02
CA LYS A 60 -18.05 -1.98 -22.58
C LYS A 60 -16.60 -2.28 -22.19
N THR A 61 -15.93 -3.16 -22.93
CA THR A 61 -14.51 -3.46 -22.70
C THR A 61 -13.62 -2.22 -22.89
N ASP A 62 -13.99 -1.31 -23.79
CA ASP A 62 -13.25 -0.08 -24.04
C ASP A 62 -13.32 0.91 -22.86
N ASN A 63 -14.49 1.11 -22.24
CA ASN A 63 -14.62 2.04 -21.10
C ASN A 63 -13.85 1.56 -19.87
N LEU A 64 -13.87 0.26 -19.55
CA LEU A 64 -13.06 -0.28 -18.44
C LEU A 64 -11.57 -0.04 -18.69
N ARG A 65 -11.07 -0.34 -19.90
CA ARG A 65 -9.67 -0.09 -20.26
C ARG A 65 -9.30 1.39 -20.22
N LYS A 66 -10.21 2.27 -20.64
CA LYS A 66 -10.03 3.73 -20.53
C LYS A 66 -9.90 4.16 -19.08
N ALA A 67 -10.77 3.67 -18.20
CA ALA A 67 -10.70 3.92 -16.77
C ALA A 67 -9.35 3.47 -16.19
N MET A 68 -8.91 2.25 -16.50
CA MET A 68 -7.62 1.72 -16.03
C MET A 68 -6.43 2.52 -16.56
N ARG A 69 -6.49 3.00 -17.81
CA ARG A 69 -5.46 3.90 -18.37
C ARG A 69 -5.41 5.24 -17.64
N PHE A 70 -6.55 5.86 -17.36
CA PHE A 70 -6.58 7.11 -16.59
C PHE A 70 -6.09 6.90 -15.15
N LEU A 71 -6.45 5.77 -14.54
CA LEU A 71 -5.97 5.39 -13.21
C LEU A 71 -4.45 5.25 -13.17
N ASN A 72 -3.85 4.63 -14.20
CA ASN A 72 -2.40 4.52 -14.31
C ASN A 72 -1.69 5.86 -14.54
N GLN A 73 -2.38 6.87 -15.07
CA GLN A 73 -1.86 8.23 -15.27
C GLN A 73 -2.08 9.14 -14.05
N LEU A 74 -2.82 8.66 -13.05
CA LEU A 74 -3.11 9.43 -11.86
C LEU A 74 -1.82 9.68 -11.07
N THR A 75 -1.58 10.94 -10.75
CA THR A 75 -0.52 11.41 -9.85
C THR A 75 -1.14 12.36 -8.83
N PRO A 76 -0.48 12.65 -7.69
CA PRO A 76 -1.00 13.61 -6.71
C PRO A 76 -1.41 14.95 -7.33
N VAL A 77 -0.64 15.43 -8.32
CA VAL A 77 -0.88 16.70 -9.03
C VAL A 77 -2.07 16.62 -9.98
N THR A 78 -2.23 15.50 -10.69
CA THR A 78 -3.26 15.34 -11.73
C THR A 78 -4.55 14.71 -11.21
N ARG A 79 -4.56 14.31 -9.94
CA ARG A 79 -5.61 13.54 -9.26
C ARG A 79 -7.00 14.13 -9.41
N GLU A 80 -7.18 15.44 -9.18
CA GLU A 80 -8.49 16.09 -9.26
C GLU A 80 -9.08 16.11 -10.69
N ASN A 81 -8.22 16.06 -11.72
CA ASN A 81 -8.65 16.00 -13.12
C ASN A 81 -9.01 14.56 -13.50
N TYR A 82 -8.15 13.59 -13.21
CA TYR A 82 -8.37 12.20 -13.63
C TYR A 82 -9.42 11.46 -12.81
N ILE A 83 -9.67 11.81 -11.55
CA ILE A 83 -10.72 11.14 -10.76
C ILE A 83 -12.08 11.21 -11.47
N LYS A 84 -12.43 12.38 -12.04
CA LYS A 84 -13.70 12.57 -12.74
C LYS A 84 -13.81 11.71 -13.99
N GLU A 85 -12.72 11.59 -14.74
CA GLU A 85 -12.66 10.76 -15.95
C GLU A 85 -12.75 9.26 -15.59
N VAL A 86 -12.02 8.80 -14.58
CA VAL A 86 -12.11 7.41 -14.10
C VAL A 86 -13.53 7.10 -13.62
N GLN A 87 -14.15 7.99 -12.84
CA GLN A 87 -15.53 7.85 -12.39
C GLN A 87 -16.51 7.75 -13.56
N LEU A 88 -16.38 8.63 -14.56
CA LEU A 88 -17.24 8.64 -15.73
C LEU A 88 -17.15 7.31 -16.48
N GLU A 89 -15.94 6.85 -16.75
CA GLU A 89 -15.70 5.62 -17.51
C GLU A 89 -16.16 4.36 -16.75
N LEU A 90 -15.84 4.25 -15.45
CA LEU A 90 -16.29 3.13 -14.62
C LEU A 90 -17.82 3.07 -14.48
N ASN A 91 -18.47 4.21 -14.25
CA ASN A 91 -19.93 4.25 -14.15
C ASN A 91 -20.62 3.97 -15.49
N THR A 92 -20.01 4.37 -16.62
CA THR A 92 -20.53 4.05 -17.95
C THR A 92 -20.36 2.57 -18.26
N TRP A 93 -19.21 1.99 -17.91
CA TRP A 93 -18.96 0.55 -17.99
C TRP A 93 -19.97 -0.26 -17.16
N LEU A 94 -20.18 0.10 -15.89
CA LEU A 94 -21.06 -0.61 -14.96
C LEU A 94 -22.53 -0.60 -15.40
N LYS A 95 -23.01 0.49 -16.00
CA LYS A 95 -24.35 0.58 -16.62
C LYS A 95 -24.54 -0.40 -17.79
N GLY A 96 -23.44 -0.77 -18.45
CA GLY A 96 -23.47 -1.72 -19.56
C GLY A 96 -23.51 -3.18 -19.12
N LEU A 97 -23.25 -3.51 -17.85
CA LEU A 97 -23.22 -4.91 -17.40
C LEU A 97 -24.63 -5.49 -17.23
N ASP A 98 -24.77 -6.78 -17.52
CA ASP A 98 -25.96 -7.52 -17.13
C ASP A 98 -25.89 -7.83 -15.63
N GLN A 99 -26.76 -7.16 -14.87
CA GLN A 99 -26.78 -7.21 -13.41
C GLN A 99 -27.77 -8.27 -12.89
N SER A 100 -28.43 -9.02 -13.77
CA SER A 100 -29.52 -9.94 -13.41
C SER A 100 -29.08 -11.20 -12.64
N GLY A 101 -27.77 -11.47 -12.55
CA GLY A 101 -27.22 -12.66 -11.90
C GLY A 101 -26.39 -12.44 -10.63
N ALA A 102 -26.16 -11.19 -10.20
CA ALA A 102 -25.30 -10.90 -9.05
C ALA A 102 -26.12 -10.73 -7.76
N GLU A 103 -26.23 -11.80 -6.96
CA GLU A 103 -26.78 -11.71 -5.62
C GLU A 103 -25.66 -11.26 -4.65
N PHE A 104 -25.68 -9.99 -4.27
CA PHE A 104 -24.74 -9.42 -3.30
C PHE A 104 -25.51 -9.00 -2.04
N SER A 105 -25.07 -9.50 -0.89
CA SER A 105 -25.63 -9.12 0.42
C SER A 105 -24.71 -8.10 1.10
N PRO A 106 -25.27 -7.07 1.77
CA PRO A 106 -24.45 -6.14 2.56
C PRO A 106 -23.66 -6.90 3.62
N PRO A 107 -22.32 -6.70 3.71
CA PRO A 107 -21.50 -7.31 4.74
C PRO A 107 -22.04 -7.02 6.15
N ARG A 108 -22.01 -8.02 7.03
CA ARG A 108 -22.45 -7.89 8.43
C ARG A 108 -21.63 -6.83 9.14
N LEU A 109 -20.30 -6.84 8.98
CA LEU A 109 -19.42 -5.89 9.67
C LEU A 109 -19.67 -4.42 9.29
N LEU A 110 -20.28 -4.14 8.13
CA LEU A 110 -20.68 -2.78 7.77
C LEU A 110 -21.98 -2.32 8.45
N ARG A 111 -22.82 -3.24 8.93
CA ARG A 111 -24.09 -2.90 9.60
C ARG A 111 -23.86 -2.26 10.96
N ASP A 112 -22.79 -2.67 11.64
CA ASP A 112 -22.41 -2.17 12.96
C ASP A 112 -21.48 -0.94 12.87
N PHE A 113 -21.19 -0.45 11.65
CA PHE A 113 -20.30 0.68 11.41
C PHE A 113 -21.03 2.03 11.60
N PRO A 114 -20.37 3.08 12.13
CA PRO A 114 -21.00 4.40 12.32
C PRO A 114 -21.54 5.00 11.01
N GLN A 115 -22.83 5.33 11.00
CA GLN A 115 -23.55 5.75 9.80
C GLN A 115 -23.07 7.10 9.25
N ASP A 116 -22.69 8.03 10.13
CA ASP A 116 -22.12 9.33 9.78
C ASP A 116 -20.79 9.17 9.04
N LEU A 117 -19.94 8.24 9.48
CA LEU A 117 -18.70 7.92 8.76
C LEU A 117 -18.99 7.26 7.41
N LEU A 118 -19.96 6.35 7.32
CA LEU A 118 -20.35 5.74 6.03
C LEU A 118 -20.79 6.81 5.03
N VAL A 119 -21.57 7.80 5.46
CA VAL A 119 -21.99 8.92 4.61
C VAL A 119 -20.79 9.77 4.18
N ALA A 120 -19.89 10.09 5.11
CA ALA A 120 -18.70 10.89 4.82
C ALA A 120 -17.76 10.24 3.79
N VAL A 121 -17.77 8.90 3.71
CA VAL A 121 -16.97 8.11 2.76
C VAL A 121 -17.79 7.53 1.61
N GLU A 122 -18.99 8.05 1.35
CA GLU A 122 -19.88 7.67 0.23
C GLU A 122 -20.21 6.15 0.18
N CYS A 123 -20.37 5.53 1.34
CA CYS A 123 -20.59 4.09 1.53
C CYS A 123 -21.85 3.76 2.34
N GLU A 124 -22.80 4.69 2.50
CA GLU A 124 -24.06 4.46 3.21
C GLU A 124 -24.92 3.34 2.62
N ASN A 125 -24.74 3.04 1.34
CA ASN A 125 -25.36 1.90 0.67
C ASN A 125 -24.29 1.03 -0.03
N PRO A 126 -23.82 -0.07 0.59
CA PRO A 126 -22.80 -0.94 0.01
C PRO A 126 -23.29 -1.71 -1.23
N LEU A 127 -24.61 -1.72 -1.50
CA LEU A 127 -25.22 -2.28 -2.72
C LEU A 127 -25.25 -1.29 -3.88
N SER A 128 -24.94 -0.01 -3.62
CA SER A 128 -24.96 1.03 -4.65
C SER A 128 -23.95 0.69 -5.75
N LEU A 129 -24.46 0.57 -6.98
CA LEU A 129 -23.69 0.33 -8.19
C LEU A 129 -23.30 1.66 -8.86
N ARG A 130 -22.61 2.50 -8.08
CA ARG A 130 -22.08 3.77 -8.54
C ARG A 130 -20.73 4.02 -7.89
N PHE A 131 -19.71 4.24 -8.71
CA PHE A 131 -18.38 4.65 -8.25
C PHE A 131 -18.38 6.13 -7.88
N GLY A 132 -17.96 6.42 -6.66
CA GLY A 132 -17.77 7.74 -6.06
C GLY A 132 -16.30 8.16 -6.01
N TYR A 133 -16.00 9.20 -5.23
CA TYR A 133 -14.65 9.76 -5.11
C TYR A 133 -13.70 8.79 -4.41
N TRP A 134 -14.13 8.31 -3.24
CA TRP A 134 -13.32 7.41 -2.40
C TRP A 134 -13.07 6.05 -3.03
N ASP A 135 -13.90 5.64 -3.99
CA ASP A 135 -13.64 4.46 -4.77
C ASP A 135 -12.44 4.63 -5.69
N VAL A 136 -12.37 5.73 -6.45
CA VAL A 136 -11.25 5.97 -7.36
C VAL A 136 -9.95 6.18 -6.61
N ASP A 137 -10.01 6.88 -5.48
CA ASP A 137 -8.84 7.07 -4.62
C ASP A 137 -8.32 5.74 -4.06
N TYR A 138 -9.22 4.88 -3.60
CA TYR A 138 -8.87 3.54 -3.16
C TYR A 138 -8.30 2.68 -4.30
N LEU A 139 -8.84 2.80 -5.52
CA LEU A 139 -8.30 2.10 -6.70
C LEU A 139 -6.90 2.58 -7.07
N PHE A 140 -6.60 3.88 -6.92
CA PHE A 140 -5.26 4.40 -7.16
C PHE A 140 -4.26 3.79 -6.16
N GLU A 141 -4.65 3.72 -4.88
CA GLU A 141 -3.87 3.00 -3.88
C GLU A 141 -3.66 1.53 -4.28
N GLN A 142 -4.71 0.82 -4.70
CA GLN A 142 -4.58 -0.60 -5.06
C GLN A 142 -3.66 -0.81 -6.27
N CYS A 143 -3.66 0.10 -7.26
CA CYS A 143 -2.69 0.06 -8.36
C CYS A 143 -1.25 0.15 -7.86
N LEU A 144 -0.96 1.17 -7.03
CA LEU A 144 0.38 1.35 -6.48
C LEU A 144 0.80 0.16 -5.61
N MET A 145 -0.08 -0.33 -4.74
CA MET A 145 0.21 -1.47 -3.86
C MET A 145 0.41 -2.76 -4.66
N ASN A 146 -0.33 -2.97 -5.76
CA ASN A 146 -0.22 -4.15 -6.59
C ASN A 146 1.12 -4.21 -7.33
N ASP A 147 1.52 -3.10 -7.96
CA ASP A 147 2.80 -2.98 -8.67
C ASP A 147 3.97 -3.11 -7.69
N LEU A 148 3.91 -2.38 -6.57
CA LEU A 148 4.95 -2.38 -5.56
C LEU A 148 5.13 -3.76 -4.93
N SER A 149 4.04 -4.39 -4.48
CA SER A 149 4.13 -5.73 -3.88
C SER A 149 4.58 -6.78 -4.90
N ALA A 150 4.27 -6.62 -6.19
CA ALA A 150 4.75 -7.52 -7.25
C ALA A 150 6.26 -7.40 -7.41
N TRP A 151 6.79 -6.18 -7.35
CA TRP A 151 8.22 -5.96 -7.42
C TRP A 151 8.96 -6.44 -6.16
N ILE A 152 8.48 -6.13 -4.95
CA ILE A 152 9.13 -6.54 -3.69
C ILE A 152 9.29 -8.07 -3.61
N THR A 153 8.27 -8.81 -4.05
CA THR A 153 8.23 -10.28 -3.95
C THR A 153 9.11 -11.00 -4.97
N GLN A 154 9.65 -10.30 -5.98
CA GLN A 154 10.54 -10.87 -7.00
C GLN A 154 11.93 -11.24 -6.47
N PHE A 155 12.39 -10.61 -5.39
CA PHE A 155 13.73 -10.84 -4.83
C PHE A 155 13.68 -11.82 -3.67
N ASP A 156 14.79 -12.49 -3.40
CA ASP A 156 14.94 -13.33 -2.21
C ASP A 156 14.84 -12.51 -0.93
N LEU A 157 14.37 -13.13 0.16
CA LEU A 157 14.38 -12.52 1.48
C LEU A 157 15.83 -12.39 1.98
N ARG A 158 16.38 -11.17 1.93
CA ARG A 158 17.79 -10.90 2.26
C ARG A 158 18.08 -10.68 3.74
N ASP A 159 17.05 -10.54 4.58
CA ASP A 159 17.26 -10.24 5.99
C ASP A 159 17.96 -11.40 6.72
N ASN A 160 19.25 -11.24 7.05
CA ASN A 160 20.06 -12.26 7.73
C ASN A 160 19.49 -12.74 9.09
N LEU A 161 18.65 -11.93 9.76
CA LEU A 161 17.98 -12.35 10.98
C LEU A 161 16.73 -13.21 10.68
N ILE A 162 15.94 -12.80 9.69
CA ILE A 162 14.60 -13.36 9.45
C ILE A 162 14.61 -14.53 8.46
N ALA A 163 15.48 -14.50 7.45
CA ALA A 163 15.53 -15.53 6.42
C ALA A 163 15.73 -16.95 6.98
N PRO A 164 16.62 -17.20 7.96
CA PRO A 164 16.75 -18.52 8.57
C PRO A 164 15.46 -18.98 9.28
N MET A 165 14.73 -18.06 9.89
CA MET A 165 13.50 -18.34 10.64
C MET A 165 12.32 -18.66 9.73
N VAL A 166 12.21 -17.97 8.60
CA VAL A 166 11.21 -18.27 7.56
C VAL A 166 11.47 -19.65 6.96
N LYS A 167 12.74 -19.97 6.66
CA LYS A 167 13.11 -21.29 6.13
C LYS A 167 12.70 -22.43 7.06
N ALA A 168 12.87 -22.25 8.38
CA ALA A 168 12.45 -23.24 9.37
C ALA A 168 10.92 -23.49 9.38
N HIS A 169 10.12 -22.46 9.09
CA HIS A 169 8.65 -22.57 8.97
C HIS A 169 8.21 -23.17 7.64
N GLN A 170 8.93 -22.90 6.54
CA GLN A 170 8.62 -23.46 5.21
C GLN A 170 8.66 -25.00 5.19
N GLU A 171 9.43 -25.63 6.07
CA GLU A 171 9.47 -27.09 6.22
C GLU A 171 8.21 -27.66 6.91
N GLN A 172 7.45 -26.83 7.62
CA GLN A 172 6.26 -27.22 8.40
C GLN A 172 4.95 -26.80 7.74
N LEU A 173 4.99 -25.79 6.88
CA LEU A 173 3.83 -25.25 6.18
C LEU A 173 3.60 -25.94 4.83
N SER A 174 2.40 -25.76 4.28
CA SER A 174 2.16 -26.08 2.87
C SER A 174 3.03 -25.19 1.98
N PRO A 175 3.41 -25.60 0.76
CA PRO A 175 4.23 -24.75 -0.13
C PRO A 175 3.60 -23.38 -0.40
N ALA A 176 2.27 -23.30 -0.49
CA ALA A 176 1.55 -22.05 -0.69
C ALA A 176 1.61 -21.15 0.56
N ASP A 177 1.44 -21.73 1.75
CA ASP A 177 1.51 -20.98 3.01
C ASP A 177 2.96 -20.54 3.33
N GLY A 178 3.95 -21.38 3.03
CA GLY A 178 5.36 -21.04 3.16
C GLY A 178 5.79 -19.88 2.26
N MET A 179 5.23 -19.81 1.04
CA MET A 179 5.40 -18.67 0.13
C MET A 179 4.76 -17.41 0.70
N LYS A 180 3.53 -17.49 1.20
CA LYS A 180 2.84 -16.36 1.85
C LYS A 180 3.59 -15.83 3.07
N LEU A 181 4.19 -16.70 3.87
CA LEU A 181 5.00 -16.28 5.02
C LEU A 181 6.23 -15.50 4.58
N GLU A 182 6.94 -16.01 3.57
CA GLU A 182 8.10 -15.32 3.00
C GLU A 182 7.71 -13.96 2.42
N GLU A 183 6.63 -13.90 1.64
CA GLU A 183 6.09 -12.64 1.10
C GLU A 183 5.70 -11.67 2.21
N ALA A 184 5.00 -12.11 3.26
CA ALA A 184 4.66 -11.26 4.41
C ALA A 184 5.92 -10.65 5.05
N CYS A 185 6.98 -11.44 5.25
CA CYS A 185 8.24 -10.94 5.79
C CYS A 185 8.93 -9.93 4.86
N LYS A 186 8.95 -10.18 3.53
CA LYS A 186 9.51 -9.24 2.55
C LYS A 186 8.76 -7.91 2.55
N LEU A 187 7.42 -7.96 2.54
CA LEU A 187 6.57 -6.77 2.52
C LEU A 187 6.70 -5.96 3.82
N PHE A 188 6.73 -6.64 4.97
CA PHE A 188 6.94 -5.97 6.25
C PHE A 188 8.33 -5.33 6.34
N ASP A 189 9.39 -6.07 6.01
CA ASP A 189 10.77 -5.54 6.00
C ASP A 189 10.91 -4.32 5.09
N TRP A 190 10.36 -4.42 3.86
CA TRP A 190 10.37 -3.30 2.92
C TRP A 190 9.64 -2.08 3.49
N THR A 191 8.46 -2.28 4.11
CA THR A 191 7.67 -1.19 4.72
C THR A 191 8.45 -0.48 5.82
N ILE A 192 9.11 -1.22 6.71
CA ILE A 192 9.88 -0.64 7.83
C ILE A 192 11.09 0.16 7.33
N ARG A 193 11.75 -0.30 6.26
CA ARG A 193 12.90 0.41 5.67
C ARG A 193 12.49 1.66 4.88
N ASN A 194 11.37 1.62 4.16
CA ASN A 194 10.99 2.64 3.18
C ASN A 194 9.96 3.67 3.68
N VAL A 195 9.39 3.46 4.86
CA VAL A 195 8.48 4.41 5.51
C VAL A 195 9.07 4.72 6.87
N ALA A 196 9.79 5.83 7.04
CA ALA A 196 10.40 6.23 8.29
C ALA A 196 9.33 6.49 9.38
N MET A 197 9.66 6.20 10.64
CA MET A 197 8.74 6.45 11.74
C MET A 197 8.83 7.92 12.11
N ASP A 198 7.73 8.66 11.96
CA ASP A 198 7.66 10.02 12.47
C ASP A 198 7.53 10.02 14.01
N GLY A 199 8.15 11.00 14.67
CA GLY A 199 8.39 10.99 16.11
C GLY A 199 7.61 12.03 16.90
N ALA A 200 6.74 11.57 17.80
CA ALA A 200 6.45 12.11 19.15
C ALA A 200 5.36 11.27 19.84
N THR A 201 4.50 10.59 19.09
CA THR A 201 3.43 9.77 19.63
C THR A 201 3.90 8.34 19.87
N SER A 202 3.84 7.96 21.15
CA SER A 202 3.86 6.61 21.71
C SER A 202 5.26 6.03 21.98
N SER A 203 5.72 6.22 23.23
CA SER A 203 6.73 5.33 23.84
C SER A 203 6.28 3.89 23.61
N VAL A 204 7.17 3.01 23.18
CA VAL A 204 6.89 1.57 23.04
C VAL A 204 6.58 0.90 24.38
N ASP A 205 6.91 1.54 25.50
CA ASP A 205 6.54 1.14 26.87
C ASP A 205 5.06 1.45 27.18
N GLN A 206 4.38 2.20 26.32
CA GLN A 206 2.94 2.50 26.43
C GLN A 206 2.22 2.20 25.13
N LEU A 207 1.24 1.31 25.19
CA LEU A 207 0.35 1.12 24.06
C LEU A 207 -0.59 2.31 23.89
N SER A 208 -0.91 2.60 22.62
CA SER A 208 -1.82 3.65 22.25
C SER A 208 -3.26 3.16 22.22
N ASP A 209 -4.19 4.03 22.58
CA ASP A 209 -5.62 3.75 22.42
C ASP A 209 -5.97 3.54 20.95
N ASN A 210 -6.84 2.58 20.70
CA ASN A 210 -7.50 2.41 19.43
C ASN A 210 -8.37 3.64 19.13
N PRO A 211 -8.13 4.38 18.03
CA PRO A 211 -8.90 5.56 17.72
C PRO A 211 -10.38 5.27 17.47
N SER A 212 -11.25 6.08 18.08
CA SER A 212 -12.70 6.04 17.88
C SER A 212 -13.27 7.32 17.25
N GLN A 213 -12.48 8.39 17.20
CA GLN A 213 -12.86 9.69 16.65
C GLN A 213 -11.62 10.42 16.13
N LEU A 214 -11.84 11.39 15.23
CA LEU A 214 -10.78 12.28 14.76
C LEU A 214 -10.46 13.37 15.77
N GLY A 215 -9.18 13.69 15.85
CA GLY A 215 -8.57 14.76 16.60
C GLY A 215 -7.18 15.07 16.06
N ASN A 216 -6.53 16.09 16.59
CA ASN A 216 -5.20 16.49 16.14
C ASN A 216 -4.16 15.38 16.39
N GLY A 217 -3.53 14.88 15.31
CA GLY A 217 -2.53 13.81 15.40
C GLY A 217 -3.10 12.44 15.77
N THR A 218 -4.34 12.14 15.34
CA THR A 218 -4.95 10.82 15.58
C THR A 218 -4.13 9.74 14.88
N LEU A 219 -3.65 8.76 15.65
CA LEU A 219 -2.84 7.67 15.13
C LEU A 219 -3.54 6.93 13.98
N GLY A 220 -2.79 6.57 12.95
CA GLY A 220 -3.32 5.85 11.81
C GLY A 220 -4.10 6.71 10.81
N CYS A 221 -4.30 8.01 11.09
CA CYS A 221 -5.27 8.85 10.38
C CYS A 221 -4.65 10.09 9.71
N ASN A 222 -3.35 10.36 9.87
CA ASN A 222 -2.72 11.54 9.25
C ASN A 222 -2.62 11.36 7.73
N TYR A 223 -2.32 10.14 7.29
CA TYR A 223 -2.10 9.78 5.89
C TYR A 223 -2.86 8.51 5.49
N LEU A 224 -3.27 8.46 4.22
CA LEU A 224 -3.68 7.24 3.55
C LEU A 224 -2.45 6.36 3.25
N PRO A 225 -2.59 5.03 3.14
CA PRO A 225 -1.46 4.15 2.84
C PRO A 225 -0.62 4.57 1.61
N TRP A 226 -1.23 5.03 0.53
CA TRP A 226 -0.48 5.53 -0.63
C TRP A 226 0.29 6.85 -0.34
N GLU A 227 -0.22 7.71 0.54
CA GLU A 227 0.45 8.93 0.97
C GLU A 227 1.67 8.59 1.84
N CYS A 228 1.55 7.60 2.73
CA CYS A 228 2.68 7.09 3.53
C CYS A 228 3.83 6.61 2.64
N LEU A 229 3.51 5.88 1.56
CA LEU A 229 4.51 5.44 0.57
C LEU A 229 5.17 6.62 -0.13
N LEU A 230 4.37 7.61 -0.54
CA LEU A 230 4.86 8.76 -1.27
C LEU A 230 5.75 9.65 -0.37
N PHE A 231 5.32 9.92 0.85
CA PHE A 231 6.03 10.77 1.82
C PHE A 231 7.20 10.06 2.48
N SER A 232 7.23 8.72 2.43
CA SER A 232 8.27 7.87 3.04
C SER A 232 8.39 8.09 4.55
N ALA A 233 7.31 8.54 5.19
CA ALA A 233 7.22 8.79 6.63
C ALA A 233 5.79 8.59 7.10
N ALA A 234 5.61 7.97 8.26
CA ALA A 234 4.30 7.71 8.85
C ALA A 234 4.43 7.36 10.34
N ASP A 235 3.31 7.36 11.08
CA ASP A 235 3.27 6.75 12.41
C ASP A 235 3.29 5.21 12.33
N PHE A 236 3.41 4.52 13.48
CA PHE A 236 3.50 3.06 13.50
C PHE A 236 2.21 2.36 13.03
N VAL A 237 1.05 2.99 13.23
CA VAL A 237 -0.23 2.46 12.78
C VAL A 237 -0.31 2.55 11.26
N GLU A 238 0.02 3.71 10.71
CA GLU A 238 0.07 3.95 9.28
C GLU A 238 1.06 3.01 8.58
N ARG A 239 2.24 2.74 9.17
CA ARG A 239 3.17 1.70 8.69
C ARG A 239 2.52 0.32 8.64
N GLY A 240 1.83 -0.10 9.69
CA GLY A 240 1.14 -1.40 9.70
C GLY A 240 -0.02 -1.48 8.69
N ARG A 241 -0.67 -0.34 8.39
CA ARG A 241 -1.69 -0.23 7.33
C ARG A 241 -1.08 -0.34 5.93
N VAL A 242 0.10 0.26 5.69
CA VAL A 242 0.86 0.05 4.44
C VAL A 242 1.21 -1.43 4.26
N PHE A 243 1.75 -2.07 5.30
CA PHE A 243 2.03 -3.50 5.27
C PHE A 243 0.78 -4.33 4.95
N SER A 244 -0.35 -4.02 5.60
CA SER A 244 -1.63 -4.71 5.35
C SER A 244 -2.14 -4.53 3.93
N ALA A 245 -2.03 -3.32 3.35
CA ALA A 245 -2.43 -3.04 1.98
C ALA A 245 -1.57 -3.82 0.96
N LEU A 246 -0.24 -3.88 1.18
CA LEU A 246 0.67 -4.68 0.35
C LEU A 246 0.38 -6.17 0.47
N ALA A 247 0.21 -6.70 1.69
CA ALA A 247 -0.07 -8.10 1.96
C ALA A 247 -1.38 -8.56 1.30
N THR A 248 -2.39 -7.69 1.31
CA THR A 248 -3.68 -7.91 0.64
C THR A 248 -3.52 -8.22 -0.84
N GLN A 249 -2.69 -7.44 -1.54
CA GLN A 249 -2.46 -7.64 -2.97
C GLN A 249 -1.83 -8.99 -3.27
N ARG A 250 -1.15 -9.61 -2.30
CA ARG A 250 -0.57 -10.97 -2.39
C ARG A 250 -1.48 -12.06 -1.82
N GLY A 251 -2.74 -11.74 -1.50
CA GLY A 251 -3.71 -12.70 -0.99
C GLY A 251 -3.38 -13.20 0.42
N ILE A 252 -2.72 -12.35 1.21
CA ILE A 252 -2.42 -12.56 2.62
C ILE A 252 -3.41 -11.72 3.41
N ASP A 253 -4.28 -12.38 4.18
CA ASP A 253 -5.22 -11.68 5.05
C ASP A 253 -4.50 -11.17 6.29
N THR A 254 -4.72 -9.89 6.60
CA THR A 254 -4.19 -9.25 7.80
C THR A 254 -5.30 -8.64 8.65
N CYS A 255 -5.02 -8.49 9.94
CA CYS A 255 -5.85 -7.77 10.90
C CYS A 255 -4.97 -7.12 11.96
N TRP A 256 -5.40 -5.97 12.48
CA TRP A 256 -4.81 -5.40 13.69
C TRP A 256 -5.30 -6.17 14.92
N ILE A 257 -4.40 -6.35 15.88
CA ILE A 257 -4.69 -6.95 17.17
C ILE A 257 -4.65 -5.83 18.20
N ALA A 258 -5.70 -5.75 19.01
CA ALA A 258 -5.77 -4.81 20.13
C ALA A 258 -6.13 -5.56 21.41
N THR A 259 -5.62 -5.11 22.55
CA THR A 259 -6.14 -5.58 23.82
C THR A 259 -7.61 -5.17 23.94
N LYS A 260 -8.41 -6.04 24.55
CA LYS A 260 -9.80 -5.77 24.86
C LYS A 260 -9.85 -5.31 26.32
N PRO A 261 -10.15 -4.04 26.60
CA PRO A 261 -10.19 -3.56 27.97
C PRO A 261 -11.53 -3.95 28.60
N SER A 262 -11.62 -3.87 29.93
CA SER A 262 -12.89 -3.98 30.65
C SER A 262 -13.85 -2.82 30.31
N GLU A 263 -13.30 -1.63 29.98
CA GLU A 263 -14.00 -0.43 29.50
C GLU A 263 -13.10 0.35 28.51
N GLY A 264 -13.65 0.93 27.43
CA GLY A 264 -12.91 1.78 26.47
C GLY A 264 -12.54 1.10 25.13
N PRO A 265 -11.75 1.77 24.25
CA PRO A 265 -11.57 1.35 22.85
C PRO A 265 -10.54 0.21 22.65
N GLY A 266 -9.78 -0.12 23.69
CA GLY A 266 -8.67 -1.08 23.66
C GLY A 266 -7.36 -0.45 23.24
N LYS A 267 -6.26 -1.18 23.46
CA LYS A 267 -4.92 -0.70 23.15
C LYS A 267 -4.37 -1.41 21.92
N LEU A 268 -3.93 -0.66 20.92
CA LEU A 268 -3.35 -1.21 19.70
C LEU A 268 -2.01 -1.86 20.02
N TRP A 269 -1.82 -3.08 19.49
CA TRP A 269 -0.58 -3.83 19.60
C TRP A 269 0.07 -3.96 18.23
N ALA A 270 -0.29 -5.02 17.49
CA ALA A 270 0.45 -5.52 16.36
C ALA A 270 -0.46 -5.85 15.17
N VAL A 271 0.13 -6.13 14.01
CA VAL A 271 -0.56 -6.68 12.85
C VAL A 271 -0.39 -8.19 12.82
N GLY A 272 -1.50 -8.92 12.80
CA GLY A 272 -1.52 -10.36 12.57
C GLY A 272 -1.70 -10.68 11.08
N ALA A 273 -0.86 -11.56 10.52
CA ALA A 273 -1.04 -12.14 9.19
C ALA A 273 -1.52 -13.58 9.30
N LEU A 274 -2.70 -13.86 8.74
CA LEU A 274 -3.34 -15.18 8.77
C LEU A 274 -2.82 -16.05 7.62
N ILE A 275 -2.00 -17.04 7.96
CA ILE A 275 -1.35 -17.95 7.01
C ILE A 275 -1.62 -19.39 7.47
N GLY A 276 -2.27 -20.19 6.61
CA GLY A 276 -2.91 -21.44 7.05
C GLY A 276 -3.89 -21.20 8.20
N GLU A 277 -3.64 -21.86 9.34
CA GLU A 277 -4.40 -21.73 10.59
C GLU A 277 -3.63 -20.96 11.68
N GLN A 278 -2.53 -20.30 11.31
CA GLN A 278 -1.67 -19.56 12.23
C GLN A 278 -1.75 -18.05 11.98
N ILE A 279 -1.63 -17.26 13.04
CA ILE A 279 -1.55 -15.79 12.95
C ILE A 279 -0.13 -15.37 13.32
N TYR A 280 0.68 -15.05 12.32
CA TYR A 280 2.04 -14.54 12.53
C TYR A 280 1.98 -13.07 12.92
N VAL A 281 2.74 -12.67 13.95
CA VAL A 281 2.63 -11.34 14.55
C VAL A 281 3.76 -10.43 14.09
N PHE A 282 3.40 -9.28 13.54
CA PHE A 282 4.31 -8.24 13.05
C PHE A 282 4.10 -6.97 13.88
N GLU A 283 5.16 -6.44 14.48
CA GLU A 283 5.07 -5.30 15.40
C GLU A 283 5.64 -4.03 14.73
N PRO A 284 4.80 -3.17 14.12
CA PRO A 284 5.27 -2.05 13.31
C PRO A 284 6.01 -0.97 14.11
N LYS A 285 5.72 -0.87 15.42
CA LYS A 285 6.34 0.12 16.31
C LYS A 285 7.77 -0.27 16.68
N LEU A 286 8.04 -1.56 16.83
CA LEU A 286 9.40 -2.09 16.96
C LEU A 286 10.07 -2.33 15.60
N GLY A 287 9.30 -2.40 14.51
CA GLY A 287 9.83 -2.65 13.17
C GLY A 287 10.42 -4.05 13.01
N ILE A 288 9.93 -5.02 13.78
CA ILE A 288 10.34 -6.44 13.70
C ILE A 288 9.11 -7.35 13.74
N PRO A 289 9.13 -8.52 13.07
CA PRO A 289 8.21 -9.59 13.42
C PRO A 289 8.51 -10.07 14.85
N VAL A 290 7.48 -10.56 15.53
CA VAL A 290 7.66 -11.16 16.86
C VAL A 290 8.34 -12.52 16.69
N LEU A 291 9.38 -12.76 17.47
CA LEU A 291 10.25 -13.93 17.34
C LEU A 291 10.00 -14.92 18.48
N ASP A 292 10.13 -16.22 18.19
CA ASP A 292 10.13 -17.25 19.23
C ASP A 292 11.44 -17.12 20.05
N PRO A 293 11.36 -17.04 21.38
CA PRO A 293 12.54 -16.85 22.21
C PRO A 293 13.38 -18.12 22.38
N ASP A 294 12.78 -19.28 22.14
CA ASP A 294 13.32 -20.60 22.43
C ASP A 294 13.76 -21.32 21.14
N LYS A 295 13.22 -20.93 19.98
CA LYS A 295 13.52 -21.50 18.66
C LYS A 295 13.91 -20.42 17.64
N PRO A 296 14.72 -20.75 16.61
CA PRO A 296 14.96 -19.86 15.49
C PRO A 296 13.74 -19.81 14.56
N ALA A 297 12.63 -19.24 15.03
CA ALA A 297 11.34 -19.23 14.36
C ALA A 297 10.60 -17.91 14.61
N LEU A 298 9.68 -17.57 13.71
CA LEU A 298 8.71 -16.50 13.93
C LEU A 298 7.65 -16.97 14.92
N ALA A 299 7.25 -16.11 15.85
CA ALA A 299 6.19 -16.40 16.81
C ALA A 299 4.82 -16.08 16.22
N THR A 300 3.84 -16.90 16.59
CA THR A 300 2.43 -16.68 16.29
C THR A 300 1.69 -16.09 17.48
N LEU A 301 0.47 -15.59 17.25
CA LEU A 301 -0.43 -15.16 18.31
C LEU A 301 -0.73 -16.33 19.28
N GLN A 302 -0.87 -17.54 18.72
CA GLN A 302 -1.06 -18.75 19.50
C GLN A 302 0.14 -19.03 20.44
N ASP A 303 1.36 -18.75 19.99
CA ASP A 303 2.56 -18.88 20.83
C ASP A 303 2.60 -17.82 21.93
N ALA A 304 2.29 -16.56 21.59
CA ALA A 304 2.25 -15.46 22.56
C ALA A 304 1.22 -15.69 23.68
N LEU A 305 0.07 -16.30 23.34
CA LEU A 305 -0.97 -16.66 24.32
C LEU A 305 -0.54 -17.80 25.25
N LYS A 306 0.37 -18.68 24.82
CA LYS A 306 0.78 -19.88 25.57
C LYS A 306 2.10 -19.71 26.32
N ASN A 307 3.02 -18.88 25.81
CA ASN A 307 4.38 -18.74 26.33
C ASN A 307 4.67 -17.26 26.69
N GLU A 308 4.63 -16.93 27.97
CA GLU A 308 4.98 -15.59 28.49
C GLU A 308 6.35 -15.07 28.03
N ARG A 309 7.28 -15.98 27.71
CA ARG A 309 8.64 -15.60 27.26
C ARG A 309 8.61 -14.89 25.92
N VAL A 310 7.60 -15.12 25.08
CA VAL A 310 7.46 -14.45 23.77
C VAL A 310 7.39 -12.94 23.96
N LEU A 311 6.52 -12.46 24.85
CA LEU A 311 6.36 -11.03 25.13
C LEU A 311 7.47 -10.49 26.04
N ARG A 312 7.88 -11.22 27.08
CA ARG A 312 9.03 -10.82 27.93
C ARG A 312 10.34 -10.65 27.18
N ARG A 313 10.46 -11.29 26.02
CA ARG A 313 11.65 -11.13 25.15
C ARG A 313 11.55 -9.92 24.24
N LEU A 314 10.50 -9.12 24.34
CA LEU A 314 10.48 -7.78 23.78
C LEU A 314 11.05 -6.75 24.77
N ASP A 315 11.29 -7.13 26.03
CA ASP A 315 12.00 -6.29 27.02
C ASP A 315 13.50 -6.21 26.74
N LEU A 316 14.10 -5.07 27.10
CA LEU A 316 15.56 -4.90 27.24
C LEU A 316 15.85 -4.45 28.69
N PRO A 317 16.22 -5.37 29.59
CA PRO A 317 16.38 -5.07 31.01
C PRO A 317 17.28 -3.84 31.27
N GLY A 318 16.75 -2.87 32.02
CA GLY A 318 17.44 -1.62 32.35
C GLY A 318 17.54 -0.60 31.20
N GLN A 319 16.92 -0.87 30.04
CA GLN A 319 16.91 0.00 28.88
C GLN A 319 15.50 0.28 28.34
N PHE A 320 14.63 -0.73 28.32
CA PHE A 320 13.29 -0.68 27.71
C PHE A 320 12.37 -1.75 28.33
N GLU A 321 11.15 -1.36 28.71
CA GLU A 321 10.13 -2.26 29.27
C GLU A 321 8.95 -2.33 28.30
N TYR A 322 8.67 -3.53 27.77
CA TYR A 322 7.62 -3.72 26.80
C TYR A 322 6.24 -3.56 27.45
N ALA A 323 5.34 -2.86 26.77
CA ALA A 323 4.04 -2.47 27.31
C ALA A 323 3.06 -3.62 27.58
N LEU A 324 3.37 -4.83 27.11
CA LEU A 324 2.48 -5.98 27.16
C LEU A 324 3.11 -7.19 27.84
N ASP A 325 2.34 -7.80 28.73
CA ASP A 325 2.57 -9.14 29.24
C ASP A 325 1.54 -10.16 28.72
N GLN A 326 1.73 -11.42 29.10
CA GLN A 326 0.86 -12.52 28.66
C GLN A 326 -0.58 -12.36 29.20
N GLU A 327 -0.77 -11.79 30.39
CA GLU A 327 -2.10 -11.65 30.98
C GLU A 327 -2.92 -10.64 30.19
N GLN A 328 -2.31 -9.52 29.82
CA GLN A 328 -2.93 -8.46 29.03
C GLN A 328 -3.32 -8.92 27.62
N ILE A 329 -2.58 -9.86 27.02
CA ILE A 329 -2.90 -10.40 25.69
C ILE A 329 -3.95 -11.50 25.70
N GLN A 330 -4.32 -12.08 26.86
CA GLN A 330 -5.39 -13.10 26.92
C GLN A 330 -6.75 -12.54 26.49
N SER A 331 -6.98 -11.26 26.75
CA SER A 331 -8.21 -10.55 26.35
C SER A 331 -7.88 -9.60 25.21
N PHE A 332 -8.23 -10.01 23.99
CA PHE A 332 -7.94 -9.24 22.77
C PHE A 332 -9.12 -9.22 21.80
N GLN A 333 -9.01 -8.38 20.78
CA GLN A 333 -9.94 -8.24 19.67
C GLN A 333 -9.18 -8.09 18.35
N PHE A 334 -9.84 -8.46 17.26
CA PHE A 334 -9.35 -8.25 15.90
C PHE A 334 -10.05 -7.06 15.24
N LEU A 335 -9.26 -6.20 14.63
CA LEU A 335 -9.69 -5.02 13.90
C LEU A 335 -9.32 -5.24 12.42
N VAL A 336 -10.32 -5.41 11.56
CA VAL A 336 -10.11 -5.60 10.12
C VAL A 336 -9.80 -4.24 9.48
N ASP A 337 -8.55 -4.07 9.02
CA ASP A 337 -8.08 -2.88 8.31
C ASP A 337 -8.53 -2.91 6.85
N ALA A 338 -9.73 -2.39 6.60
CA ALA A 338 -10.30 -2.25 5.27
C ALA A 338 -11.19 -1.00 5.21
N PRO A 339 -11.04 -0.10 4.21
CA PRO A 339 -11.96 1.00 4.04
C PRO A 339 -13.34 0.47 3.63
N PRO A 340 -14.46 1.13 4.03
CA PRO A 340 -15.80 0.66 3.69
C PRO A 340 -16.03 0.43 2.19
N SER A 341 -15.41 1.24 1.34
CA SER A 341 -15.49 1.13 -0.13
C SER A 341 -15.03 -0.23 -0.66
N SER A 342 -14.03 -0.85 -0.02
CA SER A 342 -13.48 -2.15 -0.43
C SER A 342 -14.46 -3.32 -0.23
N ALA A 343 -15.50 -3.15 0.59
CA ALA A 343 -16.47 -4.20 0.90
C ALA A 343 -17.81 -4.00 0.18
N THR A 344 -17.81 -3.31 -0.96
CA THR A 344 -19.01 -2.94 -1.73
C THR A 344 -19.24 -3.82 -2.97
N ALA A 345 -20.50 -3.90 -3.42
CA ALA A 345 -20.89 -4.69 -4.59
C ALA A 345 -20.13 -4.27 -5.86
N ARG A 346 -19.99 -2.95 -6.07
CA ARG A 346 -19.27 -2.38 -7.23
C ARG A 346 -17.79 -2.76 -7.26
N MET A 347 -17.12 -2.82 -6.11
CA MET A 347 -15.73 -3.25 -6.02
C MET A 347 -15.57 -4.74 -6.32
N LYS A 348 -16.53 -5.58 -5.88
CA LYS A 348 -16.54 -7.01 -6.20
C LYS A 348 -16.68 -7.24 -7.71
N ILE A 349 -17.66 -6.58 -8.32
CA ILE A 349 -17.90 -6.66 -9.77
C ILE A 349 -16.67 -6.19 -10.57
N LEU A 350 -16.03 -5.09 -10.13
CA LEU A 350 -14.80 -4.62 -10.72
C LEU A 350 -13.70 -5.67 -10.66
N GLN A 351 -13.38 -6.20 -9.46
CA GLN A 351 -12.34 -7.21 -9.28
C GLN A 351 -12.54 -8.43 -10.20
N GLU A 352 -13.76 -8.92 -10.31
CA GLU A 352 -14.10 -10.08 -11.15
C GLU A 352 -13.97 -9.80 -12.65
N SER A 353 -13.99 -8.52 -13.04
CA SER A 353 -13.92 -8.06 -14.42
C SER A 353 -12.51 -7.66 -14.89
N LEU A 354 -11.57 -7.47 -13.96
CA LEU A 354 -10.18 -7.14 -14.27
C LEU A 354 -9.43 -8.37 -14.81
N LEU A 355 -8.68 -8.18 -15.90
CA LEU A 355 -7.97 -9.26 -16.61
C LEU A 355 -6.52 -8.89 -16.91
N GLY A 356 -5.67 -9.91 -17.07
CA GLY A 356 -4.28 -9.73 -17.50
C GLY A 356 -3.48 -8.83 -16.55
N ALA A 357 -2.84 -7.80 -17.11
CA ALA A 357 -2.01 -6.84 -16.37
C ALA A 357 -2.81 -5.91 -15.44
N GLU A 358 -4.13 -5.80 -15.62
CA GLU A 358 -4.99 -4.96 -14.78
C GLU A 358 -5.48 -5.70 -13.53
N ARG A 359 -5.14 -6.99 -13.37
CA ARG A 359 -5.60 -7.79 -12.23
C ARG A 359 -4.95 -7.29 -10.94
N MET A 360 -5.80 -6.84 -10.02
CA MET A 360 -5.45 -6.44 -8.66
C MET A 360 -6.60 -6.78 -7.70
N VAL A 361 -6.32 -6.78 -6.41
CA VAL A 361 -7.35 -6.94 -5.38
C VAL A 361 -8.02 -5.59 -5.13
N THR A 362 -9.32 -5.49 -5.40
CA THR A 362 -10.12 -4.27 -5.14
C THR A 362 -11.27 -4.54 -4.19
N TYR A 363 -11.60 -5.81 -3.92
CA TYR A 363 -12.68 -6.21 -3.04
C TYR A 363 -12.18 -7.04 -1.87
N ARG A 364 -12.67 -6.72 -0.67
CA ARG A 364 -12.40 -7.43 0.58
C ARG A 364 -13.67 -8.11 1.06
N ASP A 365 -13.63 -9.44 1.16
CA ASP A 365 -14.68 -10.21 1.85
C ASP A 365 -14.42 -10.19 3.36
N VAL A 366 -14.82 -9.08 3.99
CA VAL A 366 -14.56 -8.83 5.42
C VAL A 366 -15.31 -9.81 6.33
N ASP A 367 -16.46 -10.33 5.90
CA ASP A 367 -17.21 -11.33 6.65
C ASP A 367 -16.55 -12.71 6.57
N ALA A 368 -16.02 -13.11 5.41
CA ALA A 368 -15.25 -14.35 5.29
C ALA A 368 -14.00 -14.33 6.17
N LEU A 369 -13.27 -13.21 6.19
CA LEU A 369 -12.13 -13.04 7.09
C LEU A 369 -12.57 -13.12 8.56
N ALA A 370 -13.64 -12.41 8.93
CA ALA A 370 -14.14 -12.45 10.30
C ALA A 370 -14.55 -13.86 10.73
N ASN A 371 -15.24 -14.62 9.87
CA ASN A 371 -15.62 -15.99 10.15
C ASN A 371 -14.40 -16.91 10.36
N ARG A 372 -13.32 -16.71 9.60
CA ARG A 372 -12.06 -17.45 9.80
C ARG A 372 -11.41 -17.10 11.14
N LEU A 373 -11.34 -15.82 11.47
CA LEU A 373 -10.78 -15.35 12.75
C LEU A 373 -11.58 -15.86 13.94
N THR A 374 -12.91 -15.78 13.89
CA THR A 374 -13.80 -16.33 14.93
C THR A 374 -13.69 -17.86 15.02
N GLY A 375 -13.49 -18.56 13.90
CA GLY A 375 -13.26 -20.00 13.91
C GLY A 375 -11.99 -20.40 14.66
N LEU A 376 -10.92 -19.60 14.56
CA LEU A 376 -9.66 -19.82 15.27
C LEU A 376 -9.70 -19.34 16.73
N PHE A 377 -10.39 -18.22 16.97
CA PHE A 377 -10.50 -17.57 18.29
C PHE A 377 -11.95 -17.17 18.58
N PRO A 378 -12.79 -18.10 19.06
CA PRO A 378 -14.22 -17.84 19.27
C PRO A 378 -14.54 -16.72 20.26
N GLU A 379 -13.66 -16.51 21.24
CA GLU A 379 -13.84 -15.52 22.30
C GLU A 379 -13.35 -14.11 21.92
N ALA A 380 -12.61 -13.99 20.81
CA ALA A 380 -12.05 -12.72 20.34
C ALA A 380 -13.07 -12.01 19.42
N PRO A 381 -13.58 -10.82 19.80
CA PRO A 381 -14.44 -10.05 18.92
C PRO A 381 -13.71 -9.67 17.63
N VAL A 382 -14.45 -9.63 16.52
CA VAL A 382 -13.95 -9.14 15.23
C VAL A 382 -14.83 -7.99 14.77
N SER A 383 -14.23 -6.85 14.44
CA SER A 383 -14.93 -5.68 13.92
C SER A 383 -14.22 -5.11 12.69
N LEU A 384 -14.97 -4.36 11.86
CA LEU A 384 -14.36 -3.52 10.85
C LEU A 384 -13.76 -2.30 11.54
N TRP A 385 -12.50 -2.00 11.25
CA TRP A 385 -11.79 -0.93 11.95
C TRP A 385 -12.23 0.45 11.47
N LEU A 386 -12.36 1.41 12.39
CA LEU A 386 -12.78 2.78 12.07
C LEU A 386 -11.68 3.61 11.40
N VAL A 387 -10.42 3.33 11.72
CA VAL A 387 -9.25 4.13 11.30
C VAL A 387 -9.19 4.37 9.78
N PRO A 388 -9.43 3.37 8.90
CA PRO A 388 -9.50 3.64 7.46
C PRO A 388 -10.49 4.72 7.04
N ALA A 389 -11.70 4.73 7.62
CA ALA A 389 -12.70 5.76 7.31
C ALA A 389 -12.32 7.11 7.93
N LEU A 390 -11.78 7.12 9.16
CA LEU A 390 -11.30 8.34 9.80
C LEU A 390 -10.15 8.98 8.99
N ALA A 391 -9.23 8.17 8.48
CA ALA A 391 -8.15 8.65 7.61
C ALA A 391 -8.68 9.28 6.31
N GLN A 392 -9.73 8.72 5.72
CA GLN A 392 -10.40 9.32 4.56
C GLN A 392 -11.05 10.66 4.92
N VAL A 393 -11.75 10.75 6.04
CA VAL A 393 -12.32 12.02 6.50
C VAL A 393 -11.22 13.08 6.72
N ASN A 394 -10.12 12.73 7.39
CA ASN A 394 -8.97 13.63 7.57
C ASN A 394 -8.35 14.05 6.22
N ALA A 395 -8.18 13.12 5.28
CA ALA A 395 -7.68 13.45 3.95
C ALA A 395 -8.62 14.42 3.19
N ALA A 396 -9.93 14.35 3.42
CA ALA A 396 -10.88 15.33 2.88
C ALA A 396 -10.65 16.72 3.49
N GLU A 397 -10.50 16.80 4.81
CA GLU A 397 -10.22 18.05 5.53
C GLU A 397 -8.91 18.69 5.08
N VAL A 398 -7.85 17.89 4.90
CA VAL A 398 -6.57 18.35 4.38
C VAL A 398 -6.72 18.93 2.97
N ARG A 399 -7.50 18.28 2.09
CA ARG A 399 -7.75 18.81 0.73
C ARG A 399 -8.48 20.14 0.76
N GLU A 400 -9.51 20.29 1.58
CA GLU A 400 -10.21 21.59 1.71
C GLU A 400 -9.29 22.65 2.33
N MET A 401 -8.48 22.28 3.32
CA MET A 401 -7.50 23.15 3.96
C MET A 401 -6.48 23.67 2.93
N LEU A 402 -5.98 22.81 2.04
CA LEU A 402 -5.02 23.16 0.98
C LEU A 402 -5.60 24.07 -0.12
N ARG A 403 -6.93 24.20 -0.23
CA ARG A 403 -7.57 25.17 -1.14
C ARG A 403 -7.54 26.60 -0.60
N THR A 404 -7.07 26.80 0.62
CA THR A 404 -7.02 28.10 1.29
C THR A 404 -5.59 28.53 1.59
N THR A 405 -5.32 29.84 1.57
CA THR A 405 -4.00 30.38 1.91
C THR A 405 -3.93 30.66 3.41
N ASN A 406 -3.73 29.61 4.22
CA ASN A 406 -3.61 29.72 5.68
C ASN A 406 -2.28 29.12 6.20
N PRO A 407 -1.85 29.43 7.44
CA PRO A 407 -0.58 28.93 7.98
C PRO A 407 -0.44 27.40 8.03
N ASN A 408 -1.54 26.67 8.25
CA ASN A 408 -1.54 25.21 8.25
C ASN A 408 -1.31 24.66 6.84
N ALA A 409 -1.88 25.28 5.81
CA ALA A 409 -1.63 24.93 4.41
C ALA A 409 -0.16 25.13 4.05
N MET A 410 0.41 26.27 4.44
CA MET A 410 1.83 26.55 4.22
C MET A 410 2.73 25.55 4.95
N ARG A 411 2.38 25.17 6.19
CA ARG A 411 3.13 24.15 6.94
C ARG A 411 3.04 22.77 6.28
N TYR A 412 1.85 22.36 5.84
CA TYR A 412 1.66 21.10 5.15
C TYR A 412 2.44 21.05 3.82
N LEU A 413 2.41 22.14 3.04
CA LEU A 413 3.22 22.26 1.82
C LEU A 413 4.72 22.34 2.10
N ALA A 414 5.15 22.91 3.21
CA ALA A 414 6.57 22.87 3.59
C ALA A 414 7.05 21.45 3.91
N MET A 415 6.15 20.59 4.43
CA MET A 415 6.46 19.19 4.74
C MET A 415 6.34 18.27 3.51
N HIS A 416 5.29 18.43 2.70
CA HIS A 416 4.93 17.48 1.64
C HIS A 416 4.92 18.08 0.24
N GLY A 417 5.23 19.36 0.08
CA GLY A 417 5.09 20.08 -1.20
C GLY A 417 5.96 19.51 -2.32
N VAL A 418 7.08 18.87 -1.99
CA VAL A 418 7.88 18.10 -2.96
C VAL A 418 7.04 17.03 -3.65
N TRP A 419 6.20 16.32 -2.90
CA TRP A 419 5.44 15.20 -3.40
C TRP A 419 4.11 15.59 -4.06
N LEU A 420 3.63 16.79 -3.75
CA LEU A 420 2.35 17.33 -4.21
C LEU A 420 2.49 18.32 -5.37
N SER A 421 3.71 18.52 -5.86
CA SER A 421 4.02 19.41 -6.98
C SER A 421 4.63 18.63 -8.14
N GLU A 422 4.50 19.16 -9.36
CA GLU A 422 5.13 18.56 -10.53
C GLU A 422 6.65 18.84 -10.50
N ASN A 423 7.43 17.80 -10.26
CA ASN A 423 8.89 17.85 -10.30
C ASN A 423 9.47 16.44 -10.48
N PRO A 424 10.76 16.32 -10.88
CA PRO A 424 11.37 15.01 -11.12
C PRO A 424 11.39 14.09 -9.88
N ALA A 425 11.52 14.57 -8.64
CA ALA A 425 11.49 13.70 -7.46
C ALA A 425 10.11 13.06 -7.24
N ALA A 426 9.02 13.82 -7.36
CA ALA A 426 7.66 13.29 -7.23
C ALA A 426 7.37 12.24 -8.32
N ASN A 427 7.71 12.54 -9.57
CA ASN A 427 7.55 11.61 -10.69
C ASN A 427 8.41 10.35 -10.50
N GLY A 428 9.67 10.53 -10.11
CA GLY A 428 10.58 9.43 -9.78
C GLY A 428 10.05 8.54 -8.66
N ARG A 429 9.43 9.11 -7.61
CA ARG A 429 8.81 8.32 -6.52
C ARG A 429 7.61 7.52 -7.00
N ILE A 430 6.73 8.07 -7.83
CA ILE A 430 5.63 7.28 -8.40
C ILE A 430 6.16 6.13 -9.26
N LEU A 431 7.16 6.37 -10.10
CA LEU A 431 7.79 5.32 -10.92
C LEU A 431 8.49 4.25 -10.06
N HIS A 432 9.19 4.67 -9.00
CA HIS A 432 9.80 3.77 -8.02
C HIS A 432 8.74 2.84 -7.41
N LEU A 433 7.63 3.41 -6.93
CA LEU A 433 6.54 2.62 -6.34
C LEU A 433 5.87 1.68 -7.35
N LYS A 434 5.94 1.98 -8.65
CA LYS A 434 5.49 1.10 -9.74
C LYS A 434 6.53 0.07 -10.19
N GLY A 435 7.71 0.03 -9.55
CA GLY A 435 8.81 -0.85 -9.95
C GLY A 435 9.50 -0.45 -11.27
N GLN A 436 9.33 0.79 -11.73
CA GLN A 436 9.82 1.30 -13.01
C GLN A 436 11.12 2.11 -12.85
N PHE A 437 12.25 1.43 -12.71
CA PHE A 437 13.52 2.08 -12.36
C PHE A 437 14.36 2.56 -13.55
N GLU A 438 14.42 1.74 -14.60
CA GLU A 438 15.24 1.98 -15.78
C GLU A 438 14.43 2.71 -16.85
N ASN A 439 15.14 3.39 -17.75
CA ASN A 439 14.50 3.97 -18.93
C ASN A 439 13.97 2.86 -19.85
N THR A 440 12.82 3.11 -20.45
CA THR A 440 12.20 2.27 -21.47
C THR A 440 12.01 3.09 -22.74
N ASP A 441 11.61 2.44 -23.83
CA ASP A 441 11.23 3.15 -25.06
C ASP A 441 10.06 4.11 -24.84
N ASP A 442 9.22 3.84 -23.82
CA ASP A 442 8.04 4.62 -23.47
C ASP A 442 8.34 5.81 -22.53
N GLY A 443 9.55 5.91 -21.97
CA GLY A 443 9.93 7.03 -21.11
C GLY A 443 11.05 6.76 -20.12
N GLN A 444 11.36 7.79 -19.34
CA GLN A 444 12.39 7.75 -18.30
C GLN A 444 11.92 6.96 -17.08
N GLY A 445 12.85 6.23 -16.45
CA GLY A 445 12.62 5.51 -15.20
C GLY A 445 12.95 6.34 -13.96
N ALA A 446 12.62 5.80 -12.78
CA ALA A 446 12.82 6.46 -11.49
C ALA A 446 14.26 6.92 -11.23
N LEU A 447 15.27 6.14 -11.65
CA LEU A 447 16.69 6.50 -11.46
C LEU A 447 17.04 7.81 -12.15
N THR A 448 16.65 7.93 -13.42
CA THR A 448 16.91 9.15 -14.21
C THR A 448 16.22 10.35 -13.56
N MET A 449 14.96 10.20 -13.15
CA MET A 449 14.19 11.26 -12.50
C MET A 449 14.83 11.75 -11.18
N TYR A 450 15.33 10.84 -10.35
CA TYR A 450 16.03 11.21 -9.12
C TYR A 450 17.36 11.92 -9.40
N ILE A 451 18.10 11.48 -10.42
CA ILE A 451 19.35 12.15 -10.81
C ILE A 451 19.09 13.55 -11.34
N GLU A 452 18.05 13.74 -12.15
CA GLU A 452 17.64 15.05 -12.69
C GLU A 452 17.20 16.03 -11.59
N THR A 453 16.72 15.53 -10.44
CA THR A 453 16.38 16.37 -9.29
C THR A 453 17.62 17.05 -8.68
N ARG A 454 18.83 16.57 -8.96
CA ARG A 454 20.07 17.02 -8.31
C ARG A 454 20.65 18.30 -8.93
N ILE A 455 19.83 19.34 -8.94
CA ILE A 455 20.18 20.70 -9.35
C ILE A 455 21.33 21.21 -8.46
N ASP A 456 22.31 21.90 -9.03
CA ASP A 456 23.39 22.54 -8.27
C ASP A 456 22.88 23.73 -7.45
N ASN A 457 23.61 24.08 -6.38
CA ASN A 457 23.15 25.12 -5.45
C ASN A 457 23.12 26.52 -6.10
N GLU A 458 24.02 26.79 -7.05
CA GLU A 458 24.06 28.07 -7.75
C GLU A 458 22.78 28.29 -8.58
N ARG A 459 22.33 27.25 -9.30
CA ARG A 459 21.05 27.29 -10.02
C ARG A 459 19.85 27.46 -9.08
N LEU A 460 19.85 26.79 -7.92
CA LEU A 460 18.78 26.97 -6.93
C LEU A 460 18.71 28.41 -6.41
N GLU A 461 19.85 29.06 -6.18
CA GLU A 461 19.92 30.47 -5.78
C GLU A 461 19.39 31.40 -6.88
N LYS A 462 19.74 31.12 -8.13
CA LYS A 462 19.32 31.90 -9.31
C LYS A 462 17.81 31.89 -9.57
N ILE A 463 17.06 30.90 -9.06
CA ILE A 463 15.58 30.89 -9.15
C ILE A 463 14.99 32.23 -8.67
N MET A 464 15.59 32.87 -7.67
CA MET A 464 15.07 34.11 -7.09
C MET A 464 15.16 35.34 -7.99
N TYR A 465 16.05 35.35 -8.98
CA TYR A 465 16.36 36.59 -9.74
C TYR A 465 16.70 36.40 -11.21
N ASP A 466 16.97 35.18 -11.70
CA ASP A 466 17.34 34.90 -13.09
C ASP A 466 16.12 34.40 -13.89
N PRO A 467 15.57 35.18 -14.84
CA PRO A 467 14.40 34.80 -15.62
C PRO A 467 14.60 33.57 -16.50
N ASP A 468 15.82 33.27 -16.92
CA ASP A 468 16.10 32.11 -17.77
C ASP A 468 16.05 30.83 -16.93
N VAL A 469 16.64 30.86 -15.73
CA VAL A 469 16.53 29.77 -14.75
C VAL A 469 15.07 29.56 -14.32
N GLN A 470 14.33 30.64 -14.06
CA GLN A 470 12.90 30.55 -13.73
C GLN A 470 12.11 29.83 -14.83
N ARG A 471 12.39 30.15 -16.11
CA ARG A 471 11.73 29.52 -17.26
C ARG A 471 12.08 28.04 -17.40
N GLU A 472 13.33 27.65 -17.14
CA GLU A 472 13.76 26.24 -17.14
C GLU A 472 12.98 25.41 -16.11
N PHE A 473 12.66 25.99 -14.95
CA PHE A 473 11.84 25.35 -13.93
C PHE A 473 10.32 25.50 -14.15
N GLY A 474 9.90 26.05 -15.28
CA GLY A 474 8.48 26.27 -15.60
C GLY A 474 7.83 27.37 -14.75
N ILE A 475 8.61 28.18 -14.04
CA ILE A 475 8.11 29.24 -13.16
C ILE A 475 7.93 30.51 -13.99
N VAL A 476 6.75 30.67 -14.58
CA VAL A 476 6.38 31.87 -15.34
C VAL A 476 5.50 32.76 -14.46
N ARG A 477 5.64 34.08 -14.59
CA ARG A 477 4.75 35.07 -13.97
C ARG A 477 3.49 35.26 -14.83
N PRO A 478 2.28 34.85 -14.37
CA PRO A 478 1.03 35.24 -14.98
C PRO A 478 0.88 36.76 -14.97
N VAL A 479 0.17 37.28 -15.98
CA VAL A 479 -0.15 38.70 -16.09
C VAL A 479 -0.97 39.21 -14.89
N THR A 480 -1.68 38.31 -14.21
CA THR A 480 -2.54 38.61 -13.06
C THR A 480 -1.80 38.70 -11.72
N ASP A 481 -0.54 38.26 -11.65
CA ASP A 481 0.19 38.16 -10.37
C ASP A 481 0.80 39.50 -9.93
N THR A 482 0.60 39.85 -8.66
CA THR A 482 1.36 40.93 -8.00
C THR A 482 2.83 40.53 -7.85
N ASP A 483 3.72 41.51 -7.64
CA ASP A 483 5.14 41.24 -7.39
C ASP A 483 5.32 40.34 -6.17
N GLU A 484 4.58 40.62 -5.09
CA GLU A 484 4.59 39.85 -3.84
C GLU A 484 4.17 38.39 -4.04
N GLN A 485 3.12 38.15 -4.85
CA GLN A 485 2.65 36.81 -5.18
C GLN A 485 3.70 36.04 -5.99
N PHE A 486 4.32 36.70 -6.96
CA PHE A 486 5.36 36.07 -7.76
C PHE A 486 6.59 35.73 -6.92
N GLU A 487 7.08 36.65 -6.10
CA GLU A 487 8.19 36.39 -5.17
C GLU A 487 7.88 35.24 -4.20
N ALA A 488 6.66 35.15 -3.68
CA ALA A 488 6.24 34.05 -2.82
C ALA A 488 6.33 32.70 -3.56
N ARG A 489 5.92 32.64 -4.83
CA ARG A 489 6.08 31.45 -5.67
C ARG A 489 7.53 31.11 -5.95
N LEU A 490 8.40 32.11 -6.15
CA LEU A 490 9.85 31.88 -6.31
C LEU A 490 10.47 31.27 -5.05
N ARG A 491 10.15 31.81 -3.87
CA ARG A 491 10.61 31.27 -2.57
C ARG A 491 10.10 29.84 -2.36
N GLN A 492 8.83 29.59 -2.68
CA GLN A 492 8.24 28.26 -2.59
C GLN A 492 8.93 27.26 -3.54
N ALA A 493 9.18 27.65 -4.79
CA ALA A 493 9.85 26.80 -5.75
C ALA A 493 11.30 26.48 -5.32
N GLN A 494 12.05 27.50 -4.87
CA GLN A 494 13.40 27.30 -4.34
C GLN A 494 13.41 26.32 -3.15
N MET A 495 12.45 26.45 -2.23
CA MET A 495 12.27 25.53 -1.11
C MET A 495 11.99 24.10 -1.61
N ILE A 496 11.03 23.93 -2.53
CA ILE A 496 10.63 22.64 -3.09
C ILE A 496 11.81 21.97 -3.80
N PHE A 497 12.48 22.63 -4.73
CA PHE A 497 13.59 22.03 -5.47
C PHE A 497 14.81 21.77 -4.57
N GLY A 498 15.10 22.66 -3.61
CA GLY A 498 16.15 22.45 -2.63
C GLY A 498 15.88 21.22 -1.75
N ARG A 499 14.63 21.00 -1.35
CA ARG A 499 14.19 19.84 -0.57
C ARG A 499 14.16 18.57 -1.41
N ALA A 500 13.63 18.63 -2.63
CA ALA A 500 13.54 17.51 -3.57
C ALA A 500 14.92 16.89 -3.83
N LYS A 501 15.97 17.70 -3.98
CA LYS A 501 17.36 17.24 -4.13
C LYS A 501 17.82 16.34 -2.98
N ILE A 502 17.45 16.69 -1.75
CA ILE A 502 17.81 15.95 -0.54
C ILE A 502 16.99 14.67 -0.46
N ASP A 503 15.67 14.78 -0.64
CA ASP A 503 14.75 13.64 -0.63
C ASP A 503 15.17 12.58 -1.67
N ALA A 504 15.48 13.00 -2.90
CA ALA A 504 15.96 12.11 -3.96
C ALA A 504 17.25 11.38 -3.58
N SER A 505 18.13 12.00 -2.78
CA SER A 505 19.37 11.34 -2.32
C SER A 505 19.06 10.21 -1.33
N PHE A 506 18.10 10.41 -0.42
CA PHE A 506 17.66 9.35 0.48
C PHE A 506 16.97 8.20 -0.28
N LEU A 507 16.06 8.53 -1.21
CA LEU A 507 15.35 7.54 -2.03
C LEU A 507 16.29 6.72 -2.93
N LEU A 508 17.36 7.33 -3.44
CA LEU A 508 18.40 6.61 -4.17
C LEU A 508 19.13 5.62 -3.25
N ALA A 509 19.40 5.99 -2.00
CA ALA A 509 20.00 5.11 -1.02
C ALA A 509 19.13 3.86 -0.76
N GLU A 510 17.82 4.03 -0.56
CA GLU A 510 16.85 2.93 -0.40
C GLU A 510 16.82 2.03 -1.63
N LEU A 511 16.73 2.63 -2.83
CA LEU A 511 16.69 1.89 -4.08
C LEU A 511 17.96 1.05 -4.30
N HIS A 512 19.13 1.61 -4.03
CA HIS A 512 20.39 0.87 -4.12
C HIS A 512 20.46 -0.26 -3.09
N TYR A 513 19.91 -0.07 -1.88
CA TYR A 513 19.80 -1.13 -0.89
C TYR A 513 18.92 -2.28 -1.41
N ASP A 514 17.72 -1.98 -1.92
CA ASP A 514 16.77 -2.99 -2.42
C ASP A 514 17.36 -3.80 -3.60
N ARG A 515 18.29 -3.21 -4.36
CA ARG A 515 19.03 -3.89 -5.42
C ARG A 515 20.29 -4.63 -4.95
N GLY A 516 20.65 -4.56 -3.67
CA GLY A 516 21.84 -5.18 -3.09
C GLY A 516 23.13 -4.41 -3.38
N ASN A 517 23.02 -3.18 -3.89
CA ASN A 517 24.14 -2.30 -4.21
C ASN A 517 24.55 -1.48 -2.98
N TYR A 518 25.01 -2.17 -1.92
CA TYR A 518 25.28 -1.57 -0.62
C TYR A 518 26.33 -0.45 -0.65
N SER A 519 27.36 -0.56 -1.51
CA SER A 519 28.38 0.49 -1.67
C SER A 519 27.77 1.82 -2.15
N GLU A 520 26.92 1.77 -3.17
CA GLU A 520 26.24 2.96 -3.69
C GLU A 520 25.22 3.50 -2.69
N SER A 521 24.48 2.61 -2.02
CA SER A 521 23.55 2.99 -0.96
C SER A 521 24.26 3.78 0.15
N MET A 522 25.41 3.29 0.64
CA MET A 522 26.23 4.00 1.62
C MET A 522 26.72 5.37 1.11
N ALA A 523 27.13 5.47 -0.15
CA ALA A 523 27.58 6.74 -0.74
C ALA A 523 26.47 7.81 -0.72
N PHE A 524 25.22 7.42 -0.97
CA PHE A 524 24.07 8.31 -0.85
C PHE A 524 23.71 8.62 0.60
N ILE A 525 23.73 7.62 1.50
CA ILE A 525 23.54 7.82 2.94
C ILE A 525 24.52 8.86 3.49
N THR A 526 25.81 8.77 3.16
CA THR A 526 26.82 9.74 3.62
C THR A 526 26.51 11.16 3.16
N ARG A 527 25.96 11.34 1.94
CA ARG A 527 25.54 12.67 1.46
C ARG A 527 24.40 13.24 2.29
N VAL A 528 23.41 12.42 2.62
CA VAL A 528 22.25 12.82 3.43
C VAL A 528 22.68 13.16 4.86
N LEU A 529 23.54 12.32 5.47
CA LEU A 529 24.04 12.56 6.83
C LEU A 529 24.92 13.80 6.95
N ASN A 530 25.59 14.22 5.87
CA ASN A 530 26.44 15.42 5.83
C ASN A 530 25.66 16.72 5.50
N ASP A 531 24.35 16.65 5.27
CA ASP A 531 23.51 17.83 4.99
C ASP A 531 22.54 18.07 6.15
N ASP A 532 22.74 19.15 6.91
CA ASP A 532 21.90 19.51 8.06
C ASP A 532 20.44 19.75 7.68
N ARG A 533 20.19 20.17 6.43
CA ARG A 533 18.83 20.36 5.93
C ARG A 533 18.09 19.04 5.81
N ALA A 534 18.81 17.91 5.82
CA ALA A 534 18.29 16.55 5.72
C ALA A 534 18.08 15.86 7.08
N ALA A 535 18.14 16.59 8.20
CA ALA A 535 18.07 16.02 9.55
C ALA A 535 16.86 15.08 9.77
N TYR A 536 15.72 15.36 9.14
CA TYR A 536 14.52 14.53 9.22
C TYR A 536 14.70 13.13 8.57
N TRP A 537 15.67 12.94 7.67
CA TRP A 537 16.05 11.64 7.12
C TRP A 537 17.16 10.92 7.90
N HIS A 538 17.82 11.57 8.85
CA HIS A 538 18.99 10.99 9.52
C HIS A 538 18.65 9.68 10.23
N ASN A 539 17.48 9.58 10.87
CA ASN A 539 17.03 8.35 11.52
C ASN A 539 16.86 7.19 10.52
N GLY A 540 16.23 7.46 9.36
CA GLY A 540 16.10 6.48 8.27
C GLY A 540 17.46 6.06 7.72
N CYS A 541 18.38 7.01 7.55
CA CYS A 541 19.75 6.74 7.11
C CYS A 541 20.54 5.86 8.08
N TYR A 542 20.48 6.13 9.38
CA TYR A 542 21.16 5.31 10.38
C TYR A 542 20.56 3.91 10.48
N TYR A 543 19.23 3.79 10.38
CA TYR A 543 18.58 2.49 10.29
C TYR A 543 19.07 1.71 9.06
N LEU A 544 19.00 2.31 7.87
CA LEU A 544 19.42 1.67 6.62
C LEU A 544 20.91 1.29 6.63
N LEU A 545 21.77 2.17 7.15
CA LEU A 545 23.21 1.90 7.32
C LEU A 545 23.45 0.73 8.26
N GLY A 546 22.72 0.67 9.37
CA GLY A 546 22.76 -0.45 10.30
C GLY A 546 22.34 -1.78 9.66
N ARG A 547 21.31 -1.75 8.80
CA ARG A 547 20.89 -2.90 8.00
C ARG A 547 21.98 -3.32 7.00
N ILE A 548 22.61 -2.38 6.29
CA ILE A 548 23.74 -2.69 5.39
C ILE A 548 24.86 -3.41 6.13
N TYR A 549 25.29 -2.88 7.29
CA TYR A 549 26.35 -3.51 8.07
C TYR A 549 25.96 -4.88 8.61
N GLN A 550 24.68 -5.10 8.94
CA GLN A 550 24.19 -6.45 9.26
C GLN A 550 24.36 -7.40 8.06
N GLU A 551 23.95 -6.98 6.85
CA GLU A 551 24.04 -7.84 5.67
C GLU A 551 25.49 -8.10 5.21
N GLN A 552 26.45 -7.31 5.71
CA GLN A 552 27.89 -7.47 5.50
C GLN A 552 28.61 -8.16 6.67
N ASP A 553 27.86 -8.70 7.64
CA ASP A 553 28.38 -9.31 8.87
C ASP A 553 29.29 -8.38 9.72
N GLU A 554 29.17 -7.06 9.55
CA GLU A 554 29.90 -6.05 10.30
C GLU A 554 29.13 -5.61 11.57
N LEU A 555 28.79 -6.57 12.44
CA LEU A 555 27.88 -6.35 13.58
C LEU A 555 28.30 -5.21 14.54
N ALA A 556 29.60 -4.93 14.67
CA ALA A 556 30.09 -3.81 15.48
C ALA A 556 29.63 -2.46 14.92
N LYS A 557 29.75 -2.26 13.59
CA LYS A 557 29.28 -1.03 12.93
C LYS A 557 27.76 -0.99 12.87
N ALA A 558 27.10 -2.14 12.69
CA ALA A 558 25.65 -2.24 12.78
C ALA A 558 25.15 -1.76 14.15
N THR A 559 25.82 -2.18 15.23
CA THR A 559 25.52 -1.76 16.61
C THR A 559 25.63 -0.24 16.78
N GLU A 560 26.70 0.37 16.29
CA GLU A 560 26.89 1.81 16.36
C GLU A 560 25.76 2.59 15.66
N ALA A 561 25.38 2.15 14.45
CA ALA A 561 24.33 2.82 13.68
C ALA A 561 22.92 2.63 14.30
N LEU A 562 22.59 1.41 14.73
CA LEU A 562 21.25 1.02 15.16
C LEU A 562 20.86 1.44 16.59
N THR A 563 21.85 1.72 17.45
CA THR A 563 21.63 2.12 18.85
C THR A 563 21.55 3.63 19.07
N ARG A 564 21.58 4.42 18.00
CA ARG A 564 21.37 5.87 18.08
C ARG A 564 19.96 6.20 18.58
N PRO A 565 19.77 7.30 19.33
CA PRO A 565 18.45 7.73 19.78
C PRO A 565 17.53 7.98 18.58
N MET A 566 16.54 7.12 18.39
CA MET A 566 15.54 7.22 17.33
C MET A 566 14.24 6.52 17.75
N PRO A 567 13.08 6.85 17.15
CA PRO A 567 11.82 6.26 17.57
C PRO A 567 11.80 4.72 17.58
N GLN A 568 12.55 4.07 16.68
CA GLN A 568 12.63 2.61 16.54
C GLN A 568 13.82 1.98 17.29
N GLU A 569 14.57 2.73 18.10
CA GLU A 569 15.77 2.25 18.79
C GLU A 569 15.53 0.94 19.59
N PRO A 570 14.43 0.78 20.35
CA PRO A 570 14.20 -0.45 21.12
C PRO A 570 14.11 -1.70 20.23
N GLY A 571 13.40 -1.60 19.10
CA GLY A 571 13.31 -2.68 18.11
C GLY A 571 14.66 -2.98 17.46
N ASN A 572 15.44 -1.94 17.16
CA ASN A 572 16.79 -2.09 16.62
C ASN A 572 17.74 -2.81 17.60
N ARG A 573 17.65 -2.52 18.90
CA ARG A 573 18.41 -3.22 19.94
C ARG A 573 17.98 -4.68 20.08
N LEU A 574 16.68 -4.96 20.03
CA LEU A 574 16.17 -6.33 20.04
C LEU A 574 16.75 -7.13 18.86
N ARG A 575 16.71 -6.55 17.66
CA ARG A 575 17.30 -7.12 16.45
C ARG A 575 18.78 -7.50 16.63
N LEU A 576 19.60 -6.56 17.12
CA LEU A 576 21.02 -6.80 17.41
C LEU A 576 21.22 -7.93 18.41
N ARG A 577 20.42 -7.97 19.48
CA ARG A 577 20.49 -9.02 20.50
C ARG A 577 20.24 -10.42 19.92
N TYR A 578 19.30 -10.54 18.97
CA TYR A 578 19.04 -11.82 18.30
C TYR A 578 20.19 -12.22 17.36
N LEU A 579 20.74 -11.28 16.59
CA LEU A 579 21.89 -11.55 15.69
C LEU A 579 23.14 -11.98 16.46
N GLN A 580 23.44 -11.33 17.57
CA GLN A 580 24.58 -11.68 18.43
C GLN A 580 24.45 -13.07 19.04
N ARG A 581 23.22 -13.50 19.36
CA ARG A 581 22.96 -14.85 19.86
C ARG A 581 23.22 -15.92 18.81
N GLU A 582 22.77 -15.71 17.57
CA GLU A 582 23.02 -16.64 16.47
C GLU A 582 24.51 -16.71 16.13
N SER A 583 25.25 -15.59 16.22
CA SER A 583 26.70 -15.56 16.02
C SER A 583 27.51 -16.28 17.11
N ALA A 584 26.91 -16.49 18.30
CA ALA A 584 27.56 -17.12 19.45
C ALA A 584 27.32 -18.64 19.53
N LYS A 585 26.45 -19.20 18.68
CA LYS A 585 26.24 -20.64 18.51
C LYS A 585 27.20 -21.18 17.46
#